data_AF-A0A524H1E7-F1
#
_entry.id   AF-A0A524H1E7-F1
#
_cell.length_a   1.000
_cell.length_b   1.000
_cell.length_c   1.000
_cell.angle_alpha   90.00
_cell.angle_beta   90.00
_cell.angle_gamma   90.00
#
_symmetry.space_group_name_H-M   'P 1'
#
loop_
_entity.id
_entity.type
_entity.pdbx_description
1 polymer ?
#
loop_
_entity_poly.entity_id
_entity_poly.type
_entity_poly.pdbx_seq_one_letter_code
_entity_poly.pdbx_strand_id
1 'polypeptide(L)'
;MNFFKNRFSIYTAFVLFIFALSLYIRTVLPYDAVFRGGIVGFAADDAVLHMRLVENLIENFPQKIWFEAFTLYPNGQAFHFGPLWTYMIAITSLILGAGSPSLELTRTIGAYFPGIFGALVVFPVYFIG
;
A
#
# COMPACT_ATOMS: atom_id res chain seq x y z
N MET A 1 -4.46 14.10 -40.50
CA MET A 1 -4.95 13.41 -39.28
C MET A 1 -3.92 12.48 -38.61
N ASN A 2 -2.61 12.57 -38.94
CA ASN A 2 -1.56 11.73 -38.30
C ASN A 2 -0.67 12.50 -37.30
N PHE A 3 -0.63 13.83 -37.36
CA PHE A 3 0.26 14.64 -36.52
C PHE A 3 -0.17 14.70 -35.04
N PHE A 4 -1.48 14.83 -34.78
CA PHE A 4 -2.03 14.81 -33.41
C PHE A 4 -1.94 13.43 -32.75
N LYS A 5 -2.07 12.35 -33.53
CA LYS A 5 -1.98 10.97 -33.04
C LYS A 5 -0.55 10.61 -32.59
N ASN A 6 0.47 11.10 -33.29
CA ASN A 6 1.88 10.89 -32.93
C ASN A 6 2.32 11.66 -31.68
N ARG A 7 1.84 12.89 -31.48
CA ARG A 7 2.13 13.67 -30.26
C ARG A 7 1.50 13.03 -29.03
N PHE A 8 0.25 12.58 -29.14
CA PHE A 8 -0.40 11.86 -28.04
C PHE A 8 0.37 10.59 -27.67
N SER A 9 0.84 9.83 -28.66
CA SER A 9 1.63 8.61 -28.44
C SER A 9 2.94 8.85 -27.69
N ILE A 10 3.65 9.96 -27.95
CA ILE A 10 4.95 10.19 -27.28
C ILE A 10 4.76 10.63 -25.83
N TYR A 11 3.78 11.48 -25.53
CA TYR A 11 3.49 11.88 -24.14
C TYR A 11 2.99 10.69 -23.32
N THR A 12 2.11 9.86 -23.88
CA THR A 12 1.69 8.61 -23.22
C THR A 12 2.88 7.69 -22.95
N ALA A 13 3.81 7.54 -23.91
CA ALA A 13 5.01 6.74 -23.70
C ALA A 13 5.89 7.29 -22.57
N PHE A 14 6.08 8.62 -22.49
CA PHE A 14 6.83 9.25 -21.40
C PHE A 14 6.16 9.07 -20.03
N VAL A 15 4.83 9.24 -19.95
CA VAL A 15 4.08 9.04 -18.70
C VAL A 15 4.20 7.59 -18.22
N LEU A 16 4.07 6.62 -19.13
CA LEU A 16 4.25 5.20 -18.81
C LEU A 16 5.69 4.88 -18.39
N PHE A 17 6.68 5.50 -19.04
CA PHE A 17 8.08 5.35 -18.65
C PHE A 17 8.34 5.90 -17.25
N ILE A 18 7.84 7.09 -16.93
CA ILE A 18 7.97 7.71 -15.60
C ILE A 18 7.24 6.87 -14.55
N PHE A 19 6.05 6.35 -14.85
CA PHE A 19 5.33 5.43 -13.98
C PHE A 19 6.14 4.16 -13.70
N ALA A 20 6.70 3.52 -14.74
CA ALA A 20 7.52 2.32 -14.60
C ALA A 20 8.80 2.59 -13.79
N LEU A 21 9.48 3.71 -14.06
CA LEU A 21 10.65 4.14 -13.30
C LEU A 21 10.31 4.42 -11.84
N SER A 22 9.19 5.11 -11.60
CA SER A 22 8.69 5.43 -10.25
C SER A 22 8.39 4.17 -9.45
N LEU A 23 7.79 3.17 -10.09
CA LEU A 23 7.53 1.86 -9.50
C LEU A 23 8.83 1.11 -9.22
N TYR A 24 9.75 1.04 -10.20
CA TYR A 24 11.04 0.36 -10.07
C TYR A 24 11.86 0.89 -8.88
N ILE A 25 11.96 2.21 -8.74
CA ILE A 25 12.70 2.85 -7.63
C ILE A 25 12.07 2.50 -6.28
N ARG A 26 10.74 2.36 -6.21
CA ARG A 26 10.01 2.10 -4.95
C ARG A 26 9.88 0.63 -4.59
N THR A 27 10.00 -0.28 -5.54
CA THR A 27 9.76 -1.73 -5.30
C THR A 27 11.01 -2.58 -5.46
N VAL A 28 11.87 -2.29 -6.44
CA VAL A 28 13.03 -3.13 -6.75
C VAL A 28 14.25 -2.72 -5.93
N LEU A 29 14.56 -1.42 -5.87
CA LEU A 29 15.72 -0.94 -5.12
C LEU A 29 15.68 -1.29 -3.61
N PRO A 30 14.53 -1.18 -2.91
CA PRO A 30 14.46 -1.56 -1.49
C PRO A 30 14.09 -3.03 -1.29
N TYR A 31 14.05 -3.87 -2.33
CA TYR A 31 13.54 -5.25 -2.23
C TYR A 31 14.26 -6.05 -1.15
N ASP A 32 15.60 -6.08 -1.22
CA ASP A 32 16.43 -6.78 -0.25
C ASP A 32 16.36 -6.15 1.15
N ALA A 33 15.80 -4.94 1.28
CA ALA A 33 15.57 -4.29 2.57
C ALA A 33 14.24 -4.68 3.22
N VAL A 34 13.21 -4.82 2.39
CA VAL A 34 11.85 -5.15 2.80
C VAL A 34 11.68 -6.66 2.98
N PHE A 35 12.25 -7.48 2.09
CA PHE A 35 12.09 -8.93 2.11
C PHE A 35 13.40 -9.58 2.56
N ARG A 36 13.50 -9.89 3.85
CA ARG A 36 14.73 -10.43 4.47
C ARG A 36 14.42 -11.64 5.33
N GLY A 37 15.11 -12.76 5.09
CA GLY A 37 15.06 -13.92 5.98
C GLY A 37 13.66 -14.51 6.20
N GLY A 38 12.80 -14.47 5.18
CA GLY A 38 11.41 -14.95 5.28
C GLY A 38 10.46 -14.01 6.03
N ILE A 39 10.89 -12.79 6.35
CA ILE A 39 10.09 -11.79 7.04
C ILE A 39 9.88 -10.59 6.09
N VAL A 40 8.67 -10.05 6.10
CA VAL A 40 8.35 -8.76 5.49
C VAL A 40 8.60 -7.67 6.52
N GLY A 41 9.68 -6.92 6.32
CA GLY A 41 10.10 -5.81 7.16
C GLY A 41 9.34 -4.53 6.83
N PHE A 42 8.75 -3.93 7.86
CA PHE A 42 8.14 -2.60 7.78
C PHE A 42 9.09 -1.58 8.42
N ALA A 43 9.36 -0.49 7.70
CA ALA A 43 10.13 0.62 8.23
C ALA A 43 9.24 1.52 9.10
N ALA A 44 9.80 2.04 10.20
CA ALA A 44 9.14 2.93 11.16
C ALA A 44 7.97 2.32 11.95
N ASP A 45 7.70 2.93 13.11
CA ASP A 45 6.73 2.42 14.08
C ASP A 45 5.29 2.46 13.55
N ASP A 46 4.95 3.48 12.75
CA ASP A 46 3.60 3.67 12.21
C ASP A 46 3.20 2.56 11.24
N ALA A 47 4.13 2.06 10.42
CA ALA A 47 3.83 1.02 9.44
C ALA A 47 3.48 -0.32 10.13
N VAL A 48 4.21 -0.66 11.20
CA VAL A 48 3.93 -1.84 12.02
C VAL A 48 2.54 -1.73 12.66
N LEU A 49 2.21 -0.55 13.19
CA LEU A 49 0.91 -0.28 13.81
C LEU A 49 -0.24 -0.35 12.79
N HIS A 50 -0.03 0.16 11.57
CA HIS A 50 -0.99 0.01 10.48
C HIS A 50 -1.21 -1.45 10.10
N MET A 51 -0.16 -2.27 10.03
CA MET A 51 -0.32 -3.70 9.74
C MET A 51 -1.06 -4.44 10.84
N ARG A 52 -0.82 -4.08 12.10
CA ARG A 52 -1.61 -4.62 13.22
C ARG A 52 -3.10 -4.31 13.07
N LEU A 53 -3.45 -3.09 12.64
CA LEU A 53 -4.84 -2.72 12.35
C LEU A 53 -5.44 -3.50 11.19
N VAL A 54 -4.65 -3.79 10.15
CA VAL A 54 -5.07 -4.61 9.01
C VAL A 54 -5.32 -6.04 9.44
N GLU A 55 -4.39 -6.64 10.20
CA GLU A 55 -4.51 -8.00 10.73
C GLU A 55 -5.78 -8.13 11.58
N ASN A 56 -6.02 -7.18 12.50
CA ASN A 56 -7.25 -7.17 13.30
C ASN A 56 -8.54 -6.99 12.45
N LEU A 57 -8.50 -6.11 11.44
CA LEU A 57 -9.65 -5.88 10.55
C LEU A 57 -9.96 -7.12 9.69
N ILE A 58 -8.97 -7.89 9.26
CA ILE A 58 -9.18 -9.13 8.49
C ILE A 58 -9.92 -10.15 9.35
N GLU A 59 -9.53 -10.32 10.62
CA GLU A 59 -10.17 -11.26 11.55
C GLU A 59 -11.60 -10.84 11.93
N ASN A 60 -11.87 -9.53 11.97
CA ASN A 60 -13.14 -8.97 12.42
C ASN A 60 -13.93 -8.30 11.28
N PHE A 61 -13.62 -8.63 10.03
CA PHE A 61 -14.15 -7.93 8.86
C PHE A 61 -15.69 -7.98 8.86
N PRO A 62 -16.40 -6.85 8.65
CA PRO A 62 -15.92 -5.56 8.17
C PRO A 62 -15.67 -4.50 9.27
N GLN A 63 -15.59 -4.87 10.54
CA GLN A 63 -15.53 -3.91 11.66
C GLN A 63 -14.09 -3.58 12.04
N LYS A 64 -13.71 -2.29 11.90
CA LYS A 64 -12.41 -1.77 12.36
C LYS A 64 -12.48 -1.35 13.82
N ILE A 65 -11.43 -1.63 14.59
CA ILE A 65 -11.26 -1.09 15.94
C ILE A 65 -10.93 0.42 15.92
N TRP A 66 -11.56 1.16 16.84
CA TRP A 66 -11.34 2.61 17.01
C TRP A 66 -10.65 2.96 18.33
N PHE A 67 -10.47 1.98 19.20
CA PHE A 67 -9.79 2.12 20.48
C PHE A 67 -8.81 0.96 20.65
N GLU A 68 -7.61 1.30 21.15
CA GLU A 68 -6.50 0.38 21.26
C GLU A 68 -6.04 0.22 22.70
N ALA A 69 -6.38 -0.91 23.30
CA ALA A 69 -6.02 -1.24 24.68
C ALA A 69 -4.56 -1.72 24.82
N PHE A 70 -3.94 -2.23 23.74
CA PHE A 70 -2.58 -2.79 23.78
C PHE A 70 -1.49 -1.73 23.66
N THR A 71 -1.84 -0.46 23.48
CA THR A 71 -0.89 0.66 23.47
C THR A 71 -1.22 1.63 24.60
N LEU A 72 -0.23 2.40 25.08
CA LEU A 72 -0.43 3.38 26.16
C LEU A 72 -1.05 2.78 27.46
N TYR A 73 -0.52 1.64 27.89
CA TYR A 73 -0.95 1.00 29.14
C TYR A 73 -0.75 1.94 30.35
N PRO A 74 -1.69 2.01 31.33
CA PRO A 74 -2.91 1.20 31.46
C PRO A 74 -4.15 1.77 30.77
N ASN A 75 -4.04 2.92 30.11
CA ASN A 75 -5.21 3.69 29.68
C ASN A 75 -5.72 3.33 28.29
N GLY A 76 -4.86 2.82 27.40
CA GLY A 76 -5.21 2.68 25.99
C GLY A 76 -5.20 4.03 25.25
N GLN A 77 -5.49 4.00 23.95
CA GLN A 77 -5.71 5.23 23.17
C GLN A 77 -6.72 5.04 22.05
N ALA A 78 -7.42 6.11 21.68
CA ALA A 78 -8.26 6.12 20.48
C ALA A 78 -7.39 6.25 19.22
N PHE A 79 -7.72 5.51 18.17
CA PHE A 79 -7.02 5.61 16.90
C PHE A 79 -7.48 6.83 16.10
N HIS A 80 -6.53 7.70 15.76
CA HIS A 80 -6.75 8.85 14.89
C HIS A 80 -6.57 8.53 13.39
N PHE A 81 -6.00 7.35 13.04
CA PHE A 81 -5.81 6.96 11.66
C PHE A 81 -7.13 6.72 10.94
N GLY A 82 -7.26 7.31 9.75
CA GLY A 82 -8.41 7.10 8.87
C GLY A 82 -8.60 5.61 8.48
N PRO A 83 -9.81 5.22 8.05
CA PRO A 83 -10.11 3.83 7.69
C PRO A 83 -9.53 3.45 6.32
N LEU A 84 -9.47 4.39 5.37
CA LEU A 84 -9.22 4.09 3.95
C LEU A 84 -8.01 3.18 3.71
N TRP A 85 -6.84 3.55 4.24
CA TRP A 85 -5.61 2.78 4.05
C TRP A 85 -5.71 1.34 4.57
N THR A 86 -6.26 1.17 5.79
CA THR A 86 -6.43 -0.14 6.43
C THR A 86 -7.41 -1.02 5.65
N TYR A 87 -8.55 -0.46 5.22
CA TYR A 87 -9.53 -1.22 4.44
C TYR A 87 -9.01 -1.60 3.06
N MET A 88 -8.26 -0.74 2.38
CA MET A 88 -7.72 -1.07 1.06
C MET A 88 -6.76 -2.25 1.13
N ILE A 89 -5.86 -2.29 2.12
CA ILE A 89 -4.95 -3.43 2.32
C ILE A 89 -5.75 -4.68 2.72
N ALA A 90 -6.68 -4.58 3.67
CA ALA A 90 -7.47 -5.71 4.13
C ALA A 90 -8.34 -6.33 3.02
N ILE A 91 -9.07 -5.50 2.26
CA ILE A 91 -9.90 -5.96 1.13
C ILE A 91 -9.04 -6.61 0.05
N THR A 92 -7.90 -6.00 -0.30
CA THR A 92 -6.98 -6.59 -1.29
C THR A 92 -6.45 -7.94 -0.80
N SER A 93 -6.11 -8.04 0.48
CA SER A 93 -5.66 -9.29 1.11
C SER A 93 -6.75 -10.35 1.11
N LEU A 94 -7.98 -10.01 1.49
CA LEU A 94 -9.13 -10.91 1.47
C LEU A 94 -9.44 -11.40 0.06
N ILE A 95 -9.40 -10.53 -0.95
CA ILE A 95 -9.64 -10.92 -2.35
C ILE A 95 -8.55 -11.88 -2.83
N LEU A 96 -7.27 -11.54 -2.64
CA LEU A 96 -6.15 -12.37 -3.11
C LEU A 96 -5.98 -13.67 -2.30
N GLY A 97 -6.39 -13.65 -1.03
CA GLY A 97 -6.42 -14.82 -0.15
C GLY A 97 -7.72 -15.62 -0.21
N ALA A 98 -8.63 -15.32 -1.15
CA ALA A 98 -9.93 -15.98 -1.30
C ALA A 98 -10.75 -16.05 0.01
N GLY A 99 -10.69 -15.00 0.84
CA GLY A 99 -11.36 -14.87 2.12
C GLY A 99 -10.53 -15.29 3.34
N SER A 100 -9.40 -15.99 3.16
CA SER A 100 -8.52 -16.41 4.24
C SER A 100 -7.04 -16.16 3.88
N PRO A 101 -6.60 -14.89 3.85
CA PRO A 101 -5.21 -14.57 3.51
C PRO A 101 -4.24 -15.06 4.59
N SER A 102 -3.08 -15.54 4.16
CA SER A 102 -1.97 -15.79 5.07
C SER A 102 -1.40 -14.47 5.61
N LEU A 103 -0.72 -14.56 6.76
CA LEU A 103 -0.02 -13.43 7.35
C LEU A 103 1.06 -12.88 6.40
N GLU A 104 1.79 -13.77 5.75
CA GLU A 104 2.82 -13.42 4.77
C GLU A 104 2.23 -12.69 3.55
N LEU A 105 1.09 -13.17 3.03
CA LEU A 105 0.39 -12.50 1.93
C LEU A 105 -0.05 -11.10 2.32
N THR A 106 -0.73 -10.97 3.47
CA THR A 106 -1.22 -9.70 4.00
C THR A 106 -0.09 -8.69 4.17
N ARG A 107 1.04 -9.12 4.74
CA ARG A 107 2.22 -8.27 4.93
C ARG A 107 2.88 -7.91 3.61
N THR A 108 3.00 -8.85 2.69
CA THR A 108 3.56 -8.59 1.35
C THR A 108 2.73 -7.53 0.61
N ILE A 109 1.40 -7.65 0.66
CA ILE A 109 0.49 -6.63 0.10
C ILE A 109 0.74 -5.29 0.79
N GLY A 110 0.74 -5.23 2.12
CA GLY A 110 1.00 -4.01 2.88
C GLY A 110 2.32 -3.34 2.53
N ALA A 111 3.37 -4.11 2.24
CA ALA A 111 4.69 -3.60 1.86
C ALA A 111 4.72 -3.01 0.44
N TYR A 112 4.01 -3.60 -0.51
CA TYR A 112 3.94 -3.06 -1.88
C TYR A 112 2.99 -1.86 -2.02
N PHE A 113 2.00 -1.74 -1.15
CA PHE A 113 1.00 -0.68 -1.17
C PHE A 113 1.58 0.75 -1.32
N PRO A 114 2.51 1.23 -0.45
CA PRO A 114 3.08 2.57 -0.59
C PRO A 114 3.84 2.77 -1.91
N GLY A 115 4.51 1.73 -2.41
CA GLY A 115 5.23 1.77 -3.69
C GLY A 115 4.29 1.91 -4.88
N ILE A 116 3.20 1.14 -4.91
CA ILE A 116 2.19 1.17 -5.97
C ILE A 116 1.45 2.51 -5.97
N PHE A 117 0.93 2.94 -4.81
CA PHE A 117 0.20 4.21 -4.72
C PHE A 117 1.10 5.41 -5.01
N GLY A 118 2.36 5.38 -4.57
CA GLY A 118 3.35 6.40 -4.92
C GLY A 118 3.64 6.47 -6.42
N ALA A 119 3.63 5.34 -7.13
CA ALA A 119 3.76 5.32 -8.59
C ALA A 119 2.49 5.84 -9.29
N LEU A 120 1.30 5.47 -8.79
CA LEU A 120 0.01 5.89 -9.36
C LEU A 120 -0.20 7.41 -9.33
N VAL A 121 0.46 8.15 -8.43
CA VAL A 121 0.42 9.63 -8.38
C VAL A 121 0.93 10.29 -9.67
N VAL A 122 1.71 9.60 -10.50
CA VAL A 122 2.18 10.10 -11.80
C VAL A 122 1.00 10.51 -12.70
N PHE A 123 -0.10 9.76 -12.69
CA PHE A 123 -1.28 10.05 -13.53
C PHE A 123 -2.02 11.32 -13.13
N PRO A 124 -2.51 11.50 -11.88
CA PRO A 124 -3.21 12.72 -11.50
C PRO A 124 -2.30 13.95 -11.63
N VAL A 125 -1.01 13.85 -11.32
CA VAL A 125 -0.06 14.97 -11.49
C VAL A 125 0.07 15.38 -12.95
N TYR A 126 0.10 14.42 -13.89
CA TYR A 126 0.13 14.72 -15.32
C TYR A 126 -1.12 15.43 -15.83
N PHE A 127 -2.30 15.17 -15.24
CA PHE A 127 -3.54 15.83 -15.66
C PHE A 127 -3.75 17.23 -15.08
N ILE A 128 -3.11 17.55 -13.94
CA ILE A 128 -3.27 18.85 -13.27
C ILE A 128 -2.13 19.84 -13.53
N GLY A 129 -0.94 19.36 -13.92
CA GLY A 129 0.24 20.18 -14.22
C GLY A 129 0.33 20.56 -15.69
#